data_AF-A0A1M7QS90-F1
#
_entry.id   AF-A0A1M7QS90-F1
#
_cell.length_a   1.000
_cell.length_b   1.000
_cell.length_c   1.000
_cell.angle_alpha   90.00
_cell.angle_beta   90.00
_cell.angle_gamma   90.00
#
_symmetry.space_group_name_H-M   'P 1'
#
loop_
_entity.id
_entity.type
_entity.pdbx_description
1 polymer ?
#
loop_
_entity_poly.entity_id
_entity_poly.type
_entity_poly.pdbx_seq_one_letter_code
_entity_poly.pdbx_strand_id
1 'polypeptide(L)'
;MNWYIAKIIFRIVSGDGNHCAQFDEQLRLIEAENEAAALEKANSVGIAGQDSFLNAKKETVMWQFIAVTEINGIANLNDGAELYYKLYEEQDAEAYIEQVQRKSGLLACLGK
;
A
#
# COMPACT_ATOMS: atom_id res chain seq x y z
N MET A 1 -2.63 11.25 21.97
CA MET A 1 -3.20 10.57 20.79
C MET A 1 -2.31 10.93 19.62
N ASN A 2 -1.75 9.94 18.94
CA ASN A 2 -0.70 10.12 17.92
C ASN A 2 -1.16 9.51 16.59
N TRP A 3 -0.67 10.08 15.49
CA TRP A 3 -0.92 9.57 14.14
C TRP A 3 0.27 8.75 13.65
N TYR A 4 -0.02 7.64 12.97
CA TYR A 4 0.97 6.76 12.38
C TYR A 4 0.55 6.42 10.95
N ILE A 5 1.52 6.18 10.07
CA ILE A 5 1.32 5.52 8.78
C ILE A 5 1.74 4.07 8.92
N ALA A 6 0.85 3.17 8.55
CA ALA A 6 1.11 1.73 8.47
C ALA A 6 1.19 1.28 7.02
N LYS A 7 2.20 0.47 6.66
CA LYS A 7 2.23 -0.25 5.39
C LYS A 7 1.69 -1.66 5.57
N ILE A 8 0.51 -1.93 5.03
CA ILE A 8 -0.21 -3.20 5.12
C ILE A 8 -0.10 -3.94 3.78
N ILE A 9 0.35 -5.19 3.81
CA ILE A 9 0.60 -5.99 2.62
C ILE A 9 -0.44 -7.10 2.51
N PHE A 10 -1.05 -7.22 1.33
CA PHE A 10 -1.92 -8.33 0.98
C PHE A 10 -1.35 -9.10 -0.21
N ARG A 11 -1.55 -10.42 -0.23
CA ARG A 11 -1.45 -11.23 -1.44
C ARG A 11 -2.82 -11.25 -2.10
N ILE A 12 -2.85 -11.03 -3.41
CA ILE A 12 -4.06 -11.24 -4.21
C ILE A 12 -3.99 -12.63 -4.83
N VAL A 13 -5.01 -13.45 -4.62
CA VAL A 13 -5.13 -14.80 -5.19
C VAL A 13 -6.42 -14.89 -6.01
N SER A 14 -6.33 -15.25 -7.28
CA SER A 14 -7.45 -15.44 -8.21
C SER A 14 -7.54 -16.91 -8.62
N GLY A 15 -8.74 -17.49 -8.54
CA GLY A 15 -9.00 -18.87 -8.97
C GLY A 15 -8.17 -19.90 -8.20
N ASP A 16 -7.44 -20.75 -8.92
CA ASP A 16 -6.53 -21.76 -8.36
C ASP A 16 -5.17 -21.18 -7.89
N GLY A 17 -4.97 -19.88 -8.04
CA GLY A 17 -3.72 -19.19 -7.72
C GLY A 17 -2.62 -19.35 -8.78
N ASN A 18 -2.92 -19.95 -9.94
CA ASN A 18 -2.00 -20.10 -11.05
C ASN A 18 -2.01 -18.88 -11.98
N HIS A 19 -1.71 -17.72 -11.39
CA HIS A 19 -1.53 -16.46 -12.10
C HIS A 19 -0.23 -15.78 -11.64
N CYS A 20 0.17 -14.72 -12.35
CA CYS A 20 1.30 -13.91 -11.91
C CYS A 20 1.06 -13.41 -10.48
N ALA A 21 2.03 -13.58 -9.59
CA ALA A 21 1.87 -13.21 -8.19
C ALA A 21 1.55 -11.71 -8.08
N GLN A 22 0.48 -11.40 -7.36
CA GLN A 22 -0.01 -10.04 -7.16
C GLN A 22 0.01 -9.71 -5.68
N PHE A 23 0.48 -8.50 -5.38
CA PHE A 23 0.54 -7.96 -4.03
C PHE A 23 -0.07 -6.57 -4.03
N ASP A 24 -0.80 -6.26 -2.97
CA ASP A 24 -1.38 -4.96 -2.72
C ASP A 24 -0.68 -4.36 -1.49
N GLU A 25 0.11 -3.31 -1.73
CA GLU A 25 0.80 -2.56 -0.69
C GLU A 25 -0.02 -1.30 -0.37
N GLN A 26 -0.64 -1.26 0.81
CA GLN A 26 -1.50 -0.16 1.22
C GLN A 26 -0.84 0.67 2.32
N LEU A 27 -0.78 1.99 2.14
CA LEU A 27 -0.48 2.93 3.22
C LEU A 27 -1.79 3.34 3.90
N ARG A 28 -1.86 3.17 5.22
CA ARG A 28 -3.05 3.49 6.03
C ARG A 28 -2.67 4.42 7.17
N LEU A 29 -3.48 5.45 7.39
CA LEU A 29 -3.39 6.31 8.55
C LEU A 29 -4.02 5.60 9.77
N ILE A 30 -3.29 5.56 10.88
CA ILE A 30 -3.67 4.87 12.11
C ILE A 30 -3.53 5.84 13.28
N GLU A 31 -4.62 6.07 14.01
CA GLU A 31 -4.59 6.80 15.28
C GLU A 31 -4.32 5.82 16.43
N ALA A 32 -3.33 6.08 17.28
CA ALA A 32 -3.08 5.26 18.46
C ALA A 32 -2.33 6.03 19.54
N GLU A 33 -2.28 5.48 20.75
CA GLU A 33 -1.57 6.11 21.86
C GLU A 33 -0.04 6.03 21.69
N ASN A 34 0.46 4.90 21.21
CA ASN A 34 1.87 4.62 21.00
C ASN A 34 2.05 3.67 19.79
N GLU A 35 3.30 3.44 19.39
CA GLU A 35 3.65 2.63 18.23
C GLU A 35 3.17 1.18 18.33
N ALA A 36 3.24 0.57 19.53
CA ALA A 36 2.78 -0.81 19.73
C ALA A 36 1.25 -0.92 19.53
N ALA A 37 0.48 0.02 20.08
CA ALA A 37 -0.96 0.10 19.86
C ALA A 37 -1.31 0.40 18.39
N ALA A 38 -0.48 1.20 17.69
CA ALA A 38 -0.63 1.46 16.27
C ALA A 38 -0.42 0.19 15.44
N LEU A 39 0.61 -0.60 15.75
CA LEU A 39 0.90 -1.87 15.10
C LEU A 39 -0.23 -2.88 15.33
N GLU A 40 -0.72 -3.03 16.55
CA GLU A 40 -1.85 -3.92 16.86
C GLU A 40 -3.11 -3.52 16.07
N LYS A 41 -3.42 -2.22 16.05
CA LYS A 41 -4.55 -1.67 15.29
C LYS A 41 -4.37 -1.88 13.79
N ALA A 42 -3.17 -1.65 13.25
CA ALA A 42 -2.87 -1.87 11.83
C ALA A 42 -3.00 -3.34 11.42
N ASN A 43 -2.55 -4.28 12.27
CA ASN A 43 -2.78 -5.70 12.04
C ASN A 43 -4.27 -6.05 12.04
N SER A 44 -5.04 -5.46 12.96
CA SER A 44 -6.50 -5.64 13.00
C SER A 44 -7.17 -5.12 11.72
N VAL A 45 -6.72 -3.97 11.20
CA VAL A 45 -7.16 -3.43 9.90
C VAL A 45 -6.79 -4.39 8.76
N GLY A 46 -5.58 -4.94 8.76
CA GLY A 46 -5.14 -5.92 7.76
C GLY A 46 -6.02 -7.17 7.76
N ILE A 47 -6.25 -7.76 8.94
CA ILE A 47 -7.11 -8.94 9.12
C ILE A 47 -8.54 -8.67 8.65
N ALA A 48 -9.11 -7.52 9.03
CA ALA A 48 -10.46 -7.12 8.66
C ALA A 48 -10.60 -6.75 7.17
N GLY A 49 -9.50 -6.33 6.53
CA GLY A 49 -9.43 -6.00 5.11
C GLY A 49 -9.30 -7.21 4.18
N GLN A 50 -9.24 -8.43 4.73
CA GLN A 50 -9.34 -9.64 3.91
C GLN A 50 -10.75 -9.73 3.33
N ASP A 51 -10.84 -9.82 2.01
CA ASP A 51 -12.09 -9.84 1.28
C ASP A 51 -12.00 -10.75 0.06
N SER A 52 -13.15 -11.11 -0.51
CA SER A 52 -13.21 -11.87 -1.74
C SER A 52 -14.40 -11.48 -2.61
N PHE A 53 -14.20 -11.51 -3.92
CA PHE A 53 -15.28 -11.30 -4.88
C PHE A 53 -15.12 -12.19 -6.11
N LEU A 54 -16.18 -12.31 -6.91
CA LEU A 54 -16.13 -13.02 -8.19
C LEU A 54 -15.76 -12.05 -9.32
N ASN A 55 -14.66 -12.33 -10.03
CA ASN A 55 -14.29 -11.55 -11.20
C ASN A 55 -15.22 -11.83 -12.40
N ALA A 56 -14.99 -11.16 -13.54
CA ALA A 56 -15.78 -11.33 -14.75
C ALA A 56 -15.79 -12.76 -15.33
N LYS A 57 -14.80 -13.59 -14.95
CA LYS A 57 -14.68 -15.01 -15.33
C LYS A 57 -15.32 -15.95 -14.29
N LYS A 58 -15.98 -15.40 -13.26
CA LYS A 58 -16.54 -16.14 -12.11
C LYS A 58 -15.47 -16.87 -11.28
N GLU A 59 -14.24 -16.39 -11.31
CA GLU A 59 -13.19 -16.88 -10.43
C GLU A 59 -13.22 -16.06 -9.14
N THR A 60 -13.05 -16.72 -7.99
CA THR A 60 -12.90 -16.03 -6.71
C THR A 60 -11.53 -15.33 -6.69
N VAL A 61 -11.55 -14.02 -6.48
CA VAL A 61 -10.37 -13.20 -6.18
C VAL A 61 -10.38 -12.90 -4.69
N MET A 62 -9.26 -13.10 -4.00
CA MET A 62 -9.13 -12.95 -2.55
C MET A 62 -7.95 -12.07 -2.18
N TRP A 63 -8.16 -11.16 -1.24
CA TRP A 63 -7.10 -10.45 -0.53
C TRP A 63 -6.76 -11.23 0.74
N GLN A 64 -5.54 -11.71 0.80
CA GLN A 64 -5.00 -12.45 1.94
C GLN A 64 -4.01 -11.55 2.66
N PHE A 65 -4.30 -11.20 3.90
CA PHE A 65 -3.42 -10.37 4.71
C PHE A 65 -2.11 -11.12 4.96
N ILE A 66 -0.98 -10.48 4.67
CA ILE A 66 0.35 -11.04 4.93
C ILE A 66 0.89 -10.48 6.24
N ALA A 67 1.12 -9.17 6.28
CA ALA A 67 1.76 -8.50 7.40
C ALA A 67 1.60 -6.98 7.32
N VAL A 68 1.78 -6.33 8.46
CA VAL A 68 2.20 -4.94 8.52
C VAL A 68 3.73 -4.92 8.45
N THR A 69 4.30 -4.17 7.51
CA THR A 69 5.76 -4.15 7.28
C THR A 69 6.44 -2.89 7.77
N GLU A 70 5.69 -1.81 7.97
CA GLU A 70 6.20 -0.54 8.48
C GLU A 70 5.14 0.16 9.34
N ILE A 71 5.59 0.84 10.40
CA ILE A 71 4.80 1.78 11.22
C ILE A 71 5.68 3.00 11.44
N ASN A 72 5.22 4.17 11.00
CA ASN A 72 5.96 5.43 11.15
C ASN A 72 5.07 6.48 11.83
N GLY A 73 5.53 7.06 12.93
CA GLY A 73 4.83 8.15 13.60
C GLY A 73 4.88 9.45 12.80
N ILE A 74 3.75 10.15 12.70
CA ILE A 74 3.66 11.47 12.07
C ILE A 74 3.75 12.51 13.19
N ALA A 75 4.88 13.22 13.25
CA ALA A 75 5.08 14.25 14.27
C ALA A 75 4.12 15.44 14.10
N ASN A 76 3.90 15.90 12.86
CA ASN A 76 2.96 16.97 12.52
C ASN A 76 2.38 16.77 11.11
N LEU A 77 1.08 16.97 10.94
CA LEU A 77 0.40 16.97 9.63
C LEU A 77 0.44 18.36 9.00
N ASN A 78 1.65 18.81 8.67
CA ASN A 78 1.86 20.09 8.01
C ASN A 78 1.98 19.91 6.49
N ASP A 79 1.76 20.98 5.73
CA ASP A 79 2.00 20.98 4.29
C ASP A 79 3.45 20.55 3.99
N GLY A 80 3.61 19.63 3.04
CA GLY A 80 4.89 19.04 2.68
C GLY A 80 5.47 18.01 3.67
N ALA A 81 4.74 17.60 4.70
CA ALA A 81 5.22 16.57 5.63
C ALA A 81 5.43 15.21 4.91
N GLU A 82 6.59 14.58 5.15
CA GLU A 82 6.87 13.24 4.64
C GLU A 82 6.05 12.21 5.43
N LEU A 83 5.21 11.46 4.71
CA LEU A 83 4.38 10.39 5.30
C LEU A 83 4.99 9.00 5.08
N TYR A 84 5.76 8.85 4.01
CA TYR A 84 6.38 7.60 3.58
C TYR A 84 7.43 7.89 2.51
N TYR A 85 8.54 7.14 2.54
CA TYR A 85 9.52 7.12 1.47
C TYR A 85 9.96 5.67 1.19
N LYS A 86 10.47 5.45 -0.03
CA LYS A 86 11.14 4.20 -0.42
C LYS A 86 12.29 4.53 -1.33
N LEU A 87 13.46 4.00 -0.98
CA LEU A 87 14.64 4.07 -1.82
C LEU A 87 14.64 2.86 -2.76
N TYR A 88 14.94 3.12 -4.03
CA TYR A 88 15.08 2.10 -5.06
C TYR A 88 16.50 2.14 -5.59
N GLU A 89 17.13 0.97 -5.71
CA GLU A 89 18.33 0.79 -6.52
C GLU A 89 17.89 0.14 -7.83
N GLU A 90 18.13 0.83 -8.94
CA GLU A 90 17.71 0.39 -10.27
C GLU A 90 18.92 0.25 -11.18
N GLN A 91 18.93 -0.80 -11.99
CA GLN A 91 20.06 -1.06 -12.89
C GLN A 91 20.02 -0.16 -14.13
N ASP A 92 18.81 0.23 -14.54
CA ASP A 92 18.57 1.10 -15.69
C ASP A 92 17.90 2.42 -15.24
N ALA A 93 18.73 3.43 -15.02
CA ALA A 93 18.26 4.74 -14.59
C ALA A 93 17.40 5.45 -15.65
N GLU A 94 17.69 5.26 -16.95
CA GLU A 94 16.96 5.92 -18.03
C GLU A 94 15.53 5.39 -18.12
N ALA A 95 15.36 4.07 -18.09
CA ALA A 95 14.05 3.43 -18.09
C ALA A 95 13.19 3.85 -16.89
N TYR A 96 13.80 3.97 -15.70
CA TYR A 96 13.10 4.45 -14.51
C TYR A 96 12.62 5.90 -14.67
N ILE A 97 13.50 6.79 -15.15
CA ILE A 97 13.17 8.21 -15.35
C ILE A 97 12.04 8.35 -16.38
N GLU A 98 12.09 7.62 -17.49
CA GLU A 98 11.03 7.64 -18.51
C GLU A 98 9.68 7.19 -17.91
N GLN A 99 9.69 6.12 -17.11
CA GLN A 99 8.48 5.63 -16.45
C GLN A 99 7.89 6.67 -15.49
N VAL A 100 8.73 7.35 -14.70
CA VAL A 100 8.32 8.41 -13.78
C VAL A 100 7.72 9.60 -14.54
N GLN A 101 8.38 10.07 -15.59
CA GLN A 101 7.89 11.19 -16.40
C GLN A 101 6.57 10.85 -17.09
N ARG A 102 6.42 9.63 -17.62
CA ARG A 102 5.17 9.16 -18.22
C ARG A 102 4.02 9.16 -17.21
N LYS A 103 4.25 8.67 -15.98
CA LYS A 103 3.25 8.72 -14.90
C LYS A 103 2.87 10.15 -14.53
N SER A 104 3.86 11.04 -14.39
CA SER A 104 3.65 12.46 -14.09
C SER A 104 2.81 13.15 -15.17
N GLY A 105 3.11 12.92 -16.45
CA GLY A 105 2.37 13.47 -17.58
C GLY A 105 0.89 13.05 -17.61
N LEU A 106 0.58 11.80 -17.25
CA LEU A 106 -0.80 11.32 -17.17
C LEU A 106 -1.61 12.08 -16.10
N LEU A 107 -1.02 12.37 -14.94
CA LEU A 107 -1.69 13.14 -13.88
C LEU A 107 -1.93 14.60 -14.29
N ALA A 108 -0.97 15.22 -14.98
CA ALA A 108 -1.10 16.60 -15.46
C ALA A 108 -2.24 16.77 -16.48
N CYS A 109 -2.60 15.70 -17.21
CA CYS A 109 -3.72 15.71 -18.15
C CYS A 109 -5.09 15.56 -17.46
N LEU A 110 -5.19 14.95 -16.27
CA LEU A 110 -6.44 14.80 -15.52
C LEU A 110 -6.92 16.10 -14.86
N GLY A 111 -6.03 17.09 -14.76
CA GLY A 111 -6.34 18.42 -14.21
C GLY A 111 -6.82 19.45 -15.24
N LYS A 112 -7.13 19.04 -16.48
CA LYS A 112 -7.76 19.86 -17.52
C LYS A 112 -9.17 19.36 -17.80
#